data_AF-A0A923WNC9-F1
#
_entry.id   AF-A0A923WNC9-F1
#
_cell.length_a   1.000
_cell.length_b   1.000
_cell.length_c   1.000
_cell.angle_alpha   90.00
_cell.angle_beta   90.00
_cell.angle_gamma   90.00
#
_symmetry.space_group_name_H-M   'P 1'
#
loop_
_entity.id
_entity.type
_entity.pdbx_description
1 polymer ?
#
loop_
_entity_poly.entity_id
_entity_poly.type
_entity_poly.pdbx_seq_one_letter_code
_entity_poly.pdbx_strand_id
1 'polypeptide(L)'
;PQGYPDYVLHKMVTVMKDGEEVKISKRAGSYVTVRDLIEWSGNGDIARGRDAVRFFLISRKADTEFVFDVDVALKHSDENPVYYVQYAHARICSVLAQWGGDESSLAGVDLAPLVAPREATLLATLAHYPEALERALAELGPHQVAFYLRDLAGELHGYYNAERVLVDDVPTKMARLALMVATRQVLRNGLALIGVSAPNKM
;
A
#
# COMPACT_ATOMS: atom_id res chain seq x y z
N PRO A 1 21.42 21.97 19.02
CA PRO A 1 20.24 22.26 18.17
C PRO A 1 19.11 21.32 18.58
N GLN A 2 17.84 21.73 18.44
CA GLN A 2 16.73 20.79 18.60
C GLN A 2 16.93 19.63 17.61
N GLY A 3 16.92 18.39 18.10
CA GLY A 3 17.08 17.18 17.29
C GLY A 3 18.51 16.83 16.84
N TYR A 4 19.57 17.26 17.55
CA TYR A 4 20.94 16.90 17.17
C TYR A 4 21.78 16.25 18.29
N PRO A 5 22.37 15.06 18.06
CA PRO A 5 22.12 14.17 16.91
C PRO A 5 20.88 13.28 17.14
N ASP A 6 19.85 13.44 16.31
CA ASP A 6 18.82 12.40 16.16
C ASP A 6 19.36 11.25 15.29
N TYR A 7 19.02 10.02 15.66
CA TYR A 7 19.47 8.81 14.98
C TYR A 7 18.33 7.79 14.85
N VAL A 8 18.31 7.08 13.72
CA VAL A 8 17.42 5.94 13.48
C VAL A 8 18.29 4.71 13.27
N LEU A 9 18.22 3.76 14.21
CA LEU A 9 19.00 2.52 14.16
C LEU A 9 18.14 1.40 13.61
N HIS A 10 18.60 0.80 12.51
CA HIS A 10 17.96 -0.35 11.89
C HIS A 10 18.55 -1.65 12.43
N LYS A 11 17.70 -2.65 12.67
CA LYS A 11 18.13 -4.02 12.93
C LYS A 11 18.61 -4.69 11.64
N MET A 12 19.39 -5.76 11.82
CA MET A 12 19.79 -6.62 10.70
C MET A 12 18.58 -7.33 10.13
N VAL A 13 18.60 -7.52 8.80
CA VAL A 13 17.55 -8.23 8.06
C VAL A 13 18.02 -9.65 7.78
N THR A 14 17.20 -10.63 8.16
CA THR A 14 17.37 -12.03 7.74
C THR A 14 16.61 -12.23 6.44
N VAL A 15 17.23 -12.90 5.45
CA VAL A 15 16.58 -13.18 4.16
C VAL A 15 16.26 -14.67 4.09
N MET A 16 15.01 -14.99 3.81
CA MET A 16 14.50 -16.34 3.57
C MET A 16 14.11 -16.48 2.10
N LYS A 17 14.41 -17.63 1.50
CA LYS A 17 14.02 -18.00 0.14
C LYS A 17 13.87 -19.51 0.05
N ASP A 18 12.83 -19.98 -0.63
CA ASP A 18 12.47 -21.40 -0.73
C ASP A 18 12.34 -22.08 0.66
N GLY A 19 11.86 -21.32 1.67
CA GLY A 19 11.74 -21.77 3.06
C GLY A 19 13.05 -21.90 3.85
N GLU A 20 14.19 -21.53 3.28
CA GLU A 20 15.51 -21.60 3.94
C GLU A 20 16.16 -20.22 4.09
N GLU A 21 16.98 -20.06 5.14
CA GLU A 21 17.77 -18.84 5.33
C GLU A 21 18.89 -18.76 4.30
N VAL A 22 18.96 -17.64 3.58
CA VAL A 22 20.01 -17.38 2.61
C VAL A 22 21.32 -17.04 3.35
N LYS A 23 22.15 -18.06 3.54
CA LYS A 23 23.42 -17.93 4.28
C LYS A 23 24.43 -17.04 3.55
N ILE A 24 24.88 -16.00 4.23
CA ILE A 24 26.02 -15.18 3.80
C ILE A 24 27.32 -15.92 4.15
N SER A 25 28.12 -16.29 3.16
CA SER A 25 29.41 -16.96 3.37
C SER A 25 30.57 -16.03 3.08
N LYS A 26 31.24 -15.57 4.15
CA LYS A 26 32.48 -14.76 4.07
C LYS A 26 33.63 -15.50 3.39
N ARG A 27 33.67 -16.83 3.46
CA ARG A 27 34.75 -17.66 2.87
C ARG A 27 34.52 -18.00 1.41
N ALA A 28 33.26 -18.15 1.00
CA ALA A 28 32.90 -18.39 -0.41
C ALA A 28 32.68 -17.09 -1.19
N GLY A 29 32.67 -15.93 -0.51
CA GLY A 29 32.37 -14.63 -1.12
C GLY A 29 30.89 -14.44 -1.47
N SER A 30 29.98 -15.28 -0.96
CA SER A 30 28.54 -15.15 -1.22
C SER A 30 27.90 -14.19 -0.21
N TYR A 31 27.26 -13.14 -0.72
CA TYR A 31 26.44 -12.20 0.06
C TYR A 31 25.21 -11.83 -0.75
N VAL A 32 24.12 -11.48 -0.06
CA VAL A 32 22.91 -11.01 -0.72
C VAL A 32 23.04 -9.51 -0.95
N THR A 33 22.94 -9.08 -2.20
CA THR A 33 22.86 -7.67 -2.55
C THR A 33 21.41 -7.20 -2.60
N VAL A 34 21.21 -5.88 -2.52
CA VAL A 34 19.88 -5.29 -2.79
C VAL A 34 19.43 -5.61 -4.22
N ARG A 35 20.36 -5.74 -5.18
CA ARG A 35 20.05 -6.15 -6.55
C ARG A 35 19.48 -7.56 -6.59
N ASP A 36 20.14 -8.51 -5.92
CA ASP A 36 19.66 -9.90 -5.83
C ASP A 36 18.27 -9.94 -5.22
N LEU A 37 18.05 -9.21 -4.12
CA LEU A 37 16.76 -9.16 -3.45
C LEU A 37 15.65 -8.59 -4.36
N ILE A 38 15.95 -7.57 -5.15
CA ILE A 38 15.03 -7.00 -6.15
C ILE A 38 14.73 -8.02 -7.25
N GLU A 39 15.76 -8.65 -7.83
CA GLU A 39 15.60 -9.62 -8.90
C GLU A 39 14.76 -10.83 -8.44
N TRP A 40 15.03 -11.35 -7.24
CA TRP A 40 14.29 -12.47 -6.67
C TRP A 40 12.84 -12.11 -6.33
N SER A 41 12.61 -10.98 -5.66
CA SER A 41 11.26 -10.55 -5.25
C SER A 41 10.37 -10.14 -6.42
N GLY A 42 10.96 -9.84 -7.57
CA GLY A 42 10.26 -9.52 -8.81
C GLY A 42 10.10 -10.70 -9.77
N ASN A 43 10.72 -11.86 -9.49
CA ASN A 43 10.89 -12.94 -10.45
C ASN A 43 11.46 -12.44 -11.80
N GLY A 44 12.48 -11.58 -11.75
CA GLY A 44 13.09 -10.91 -12.90
C GLY A 44 12.44 -9.59 -13.31
N ASP A 45 11.22 -9.26 -12.84
CA ASP A 45 10.64 -7.93 -13.02
C ASP A 45 11.24 -6.95 -11.99
N ILE A 46 12.18 -6.13 -12.45
CA ILE A 46 12.89 -5.14 -11.63
C ILE A 46 11.95 -4.12 -11.00
N ALA A 47 10.89 -3.69 -11.69
CA ALA A 47 9.97 -2.69 -11.15
C ALA A 47 9.14 -3.27 -10.01
N ARG A 48 8.59 -4.47 -10.23
CA ARG A 48 7.82 -5.19 -9.20
C ARG A 48 8.70 -5.57 -8.01
N GLY A 49 9.90 -6.07 -8.27
CA GLY A 49 10.85 -6.44 -7.23
C GLY A 49 11.29 -5.26 -6.38
N ARG A 50 11.55 -4.10 -6.99
CA ARG A 50 11.89 -2.86 -6.28
C ARG A 50 10.76 -2.40 -5.36
N ASP A 51 9.53 -2.46 -5.84
CA ASP A 51 8.34 -2.09 -5.09
C ASP A 51 8.13 -3.02 -3.89
N ALA A 52 8.27 -4.34 -4.09
CA ALA A 52 8.23 -5.32 -3.02
C ALA A 52 9.32 -5.07 -1.96
N VAL A 53 10.58 -4.93 -2.39
CA VAL A 53 11.70 -4.68 -1.47
C VAL A 53 11.47 -3.43 -0.63
N ARG A 54 11.04 -2.33 -1.25
CA ARG A 54 10.74 -1.07 -0.54
C ARG A 54 9.61 -1.23 0.46
N PHE A 55 8.48 -1.78 0.02
CA PHE A 55 7.31 -1.89 0.89
C PHE A 55 7.62 -2.78 2.10
N PHE A 56 8.26 -3.93 1.90
CA PHE A 56 8.60 -4.85 2.98
C PHE A 56 9.54 -4.23 4.00
N LEU A 57 10.62 -3.57 3.55
CA LEU A 57 11.56 -2.89 4.45
C LEU A 57 10.92 -1.71 5.18
N ILE A 58 10.07 -0.93 4.51
CA ILE A 58 9.39 0.22 5.11
C ILE A 58 8.30 -0.23 6.09
N SER A 59 7.60 -1.34 5.83
CA SER A 59 6.51 -1.85 6.69
C SER A 59 6.97 -2.42 8.04
N ARG A 60 8.21 -2.15 8.44
CA ARG A 60 8.81 -2.56 9.71
C ARG A 60 9.36 -1.36 10.44
N LYS A 61 9.12 -1.34 11.76
CA LYS A 61 9.74 -0.34 12.62
C LYS A 61 11.25 -0.59 12.67
N ALA A 62 12.05 0.45 12.60
CA ALA A 62 13.51 0.35 12.41
C ALA A 62 14.20 -0.53 13.48
N ASP A 63 13.73 -0.47 14.72
CA ASP A 63 14.32 -1.16 15.86
C ASP A 63 13.84 -2.62 16.06
N THR A 64 13.05 -3.15 15.12
CA THR A 64 12.50 -4.53 15.19
C THR A 64 13.26 -5.50 14.29
N GLU A 65 13.45 -6.72 14.77
CA GLU A 65 13.99 -7.81 13.94
C GLU A 65 13.06 -8.07 12.75
N PHE A 66 13.65 -8.29 11.59
CA PHE A 66 12.89 -8.47 10.36
C PHE A 66 13.42 -9.63 9.54
N VAL A 67 12.50 -10.53 9.20
CA VAL A 67 12.69 -11.60 8.23
C VAL A 67 12.05 -11.16 6.92
N PHE A 68 12.88 -10.92 5.91
CA PHE A 68 12.44 -10.72 4.54
C PHE A 68 12.24 -12.09 3.89
N ASP A 69 11.00 -12.44 3.60
CA ASP A 69 10.63 -13.67 2.91
C ASP A 69 10.39 -13.39 1.42
N VAL A 70 11.29 -13.89 0.57
CA VAL A 70 11.21 -13.74 -0.89
C VAL A 70 9.98 -14.44 -1.47
N ASP A 71 9.60 -15.57 -0.89
CA ASP A 71 8.48 -16.38 -1.39
C ASP A 71 7.16 -15.63 -1.13
N VAL A 72 7.04 -14.99 0.03
CA VAL A 72 5.90 -14.10 0.34
C VAL A 72 5.87 -12.89 -0.58
N ALA A 73 7.02 -12.27 -0.88
CA ALA A 73 7.10 -11.11 -1.78
C ALA A 73 6.63 -11.42 -3.22
N LEU A 74 6.66 -12.70 -3.62
CA LEU A 74 6.19 -13.18 -4.92
C LEU A 74 4.70 -13.49 -4.98
N LYS A 75 4.04 -13.70 -3.82
CA LYS A 75 2.62 -14.09 -3.76
C LYS A 75 1.70 -13.03 -4.37
N HIS A 76 0.62 -13.52 -4.98
CA HIS A 76 -0.52 -12.73 -5.47
C HIS A 76 -1.72 -12.89 -4.52
N SER A 77 -1.46 -12.74 -3.23
CA SER A 77 -2.45 -12.87 -2.16
C SER A 77 -2.30 -11.75 -1.14
N ASP A 78 -3.23 -11.70 -0.18
CA ASP A 78 -3.21 -10.80 0.97
C ASP A 78 -1.99 -10.96 1.89
N GLU A 79 -1.34 -12.13 1.85
CA GLU A 79 -0.05 -12.34 2.51
C GLU A 79 1.04 -11.39 2.01
N ASN A 80 0.97 -10.97 0.75
CA ASN A 80 1.90 -10.00 0.18
C ASN A 80 1.34 -8.57 0.35
N PRO A 81 1.88 -7.79 1.29
CA PRO A 81 1.30 -6.49 1.64
C PRO A 81 1.42 -5.46 0.51
N VAL A 82 2.45 -5.53 -0.34
CA VAL A 82 2.55 -4.60 -1.49
C VAL A 82 1.51 -4.95 -2.55
N TYR A 83 1.32 -6.24 -2.84
CA TYR A 83 0.31 -6.71 -3.77
C TYR A 83 -1.09 -6.31 -3.27
N TYR A 84 -1.37 -6.53 -1.99
CA TYR A 84 -2.65 -6.17 -1.36
C TYR A 84 -3.02 -4.70 -1.57
N VAL A 85 -2.09 -3.78 -1.28
CA VAL A 85 -2.32 -2.34 -1.44
C VAL A 85 -2.38 -1.91 -2.91
N GLN A 86 -1.49 -2.43 -3.76
CA GLN A 86 -1.51 -2.11 -5.20
C GLN A 86 -2.77 -2.62 -5.89
N TYR A 87 -3.27 -3.78 -5.48
CA TYR A 87 -4.50 -4.37 -5.98
C TYR A 87 -5.74 -3.55 -5.59
N ALA A 88 -5.79 -3.00 -4.38
CA ALA A 88 -6.79 -2.02 -3.98
C ALA A 88 -6.83 -0.82 -4.94
N HIS A 89 -5.67 -0.22 -5.27
CA HIS A 89 -5.58 0.88 -6.23
C HIS A 89 -6.04 0.47 -7.64
N ALA A 90 -5.51 -0.65 -8.16
CA ALA A 90 -5.85 -1.14 -9.50
C ALA A 90 -7.34 -1.51 -9.65
N ARG A 91 -7.96 -2.02 -8.59
CA ARG A 91 -9.40 -2.30 -8.56
C ARG A 91 -10.22 -1.03 -8.76
N ILE A 92 -9.87 0.07 -8.09
CA ILE A 92 -10.57 1.34 -8.28
C ILE A 92 -10.40 1.83 -9.72
N CYS A 93 -9.19 1.77 -10.27
CA CYS A 93 -8.96 2.12 -11.68
C CYS A 93 -9.84 1.29 -12.62
N SER A 94 -10.03 0.00 -12.32
CA SER A 94 -10.89 -0.88 -13.10
C SER A 94 -12.37 -0.50 -13.01
N VAL A 95 -12.87 -0.14 -11.82
CA VAL A 95 -14.25 0.35 -11.62
C VAL A 95 -14.50 1.64 -12.37
N LEU A 96 -13.55 2.59 -12.30
CA LEU A 96 -13.66 3.87 -13.01
C LEU A 96 -13.62 3.69 -14.53
N ALA A 97 -12.76 2.78 -15.02
CA ALA A 97 -12.74 2.40 -16.42
C ALA A 97 -14.05 1.73 -16.88
N GLN A 98 -14.66 0.90 -16.04
CA GLN A 98 -15.96 0.28 -16.33
C GLN A 98 -17.10 1.30 -16.35
N TRP A 99 -17.06 2.30 -15.46
CA TRP A 99 -18.02 3.40 -15.47
C TRP A 99 -17.93 4.22 -16.76
N GLY A 100 -16.71 4.48 -17.25
CA GLY A 100 -16.46 5.17 -18.52
C GLY A 100 -16.87 6.64 -18.54
N GLY A 101 -17.14 7.25 -17.38
CA GLY A 101 -17.49 8.66 -17.26
C GLY A 101 -16.29 9.56 -17.04
N ASP A 102 -16.55 10.87 -16.94
CA ASP A 102 -15.53 11.88 -16.68
C ASP A 102 -15.37 12.09 -15.17
N GLU A 103 -14.20 11.74 -14.63
CA GLU A 103 -13.89 11.93 -13.21
C GLU A 103 -13.98 13.39 -12.75
N SER A 104 -13.82 14.37 -13.64
CA SER A 104 -13.98 15.79 -13.29
C SER A 104 -15.41 16.12 -12.83
N SER A 105 -16.40 15.36 -13.32
CA SER A 105 -17.80 15.48 -12.91
C SER A 105 -18.08 14.95 -11.51
N LEU A 106 -17.12 14.26 -10.89
CA LEU A 106 -17.24 13.76 -9.51
C LEU A 106 -16.87 14.82 -8.47
N ALA A 107 -16.22 15.92 -8.89
CA ALA A 107 -15.90 17.02 -8.01
C ALA A 107 -17.18 17.74 -7.57
N GLY A 108 -17.41 17.83 -6.26
CA GLY A 108 -18.59 18.51 -5.70
C GLY A 108 -19.90 17.73 -5.82
N VAL A 109 -19.85 16.43 -6.16
CA VAL A 109 -21.03 15.55 -6.09
C VAL A 109 -21.59 15.53 -4.67
N ASP A 110 -22.92 15.50 -4.56
CA ASP A 110 -23.60 15.32 -3.29
C ASP A 110 -23.29 13.93 -2.69
N LEU A 111 -22.73 13.94 -1.49
CA LEU A 111 -22.34 12.75 -0.75
C LEU A 111 -23.41 12.27 0.24
N ALA A 112 -24.54 12.98 0.37
CA ALA A 112 -25.64 12.58 1.24
C ALA A 112 -26.15 11.14 1.02
N PRO A 113 -26.10 10.56 -0.21
CA PRO A 113 -26.48 9.15 -0.43
C PRO A 113 -25.55 8.12 0.21
N LEU A 114 -24.37 8.51 0.72
CA LEU A 114 -23.44 7.60 1.40
C LEU A 114 -23.93 7.31 2.84
N VAL A 115 -24.78 6.31 2.98
CA VAL A 115 -25.44 5.96 4.26
C VAL A 115 -25.08 4.56 4.77
N ALA A 116 -24.37 3.75 3.98
CA ALA A 116 -24.02 2.40 4.37
C ALA A 116 -22.91 2.40 5.43
N PRO A 117 -22.92 1.48 6.43
CA PRO A 117 -21.90 1.44 7.46
C PRO A 117 -20.46 1.33 6.93
N ARG A 118 -20.26 0.58 5.83
CA ARG A 118 -18.95 0.43 5.19
C ARG A 118 -18.46 1.71 4.51
N GLU A 119 -19.36 2.55 4.01
CA GLU A 119 -19.01 3.87 3.45
C GLU A 119 -18.52 4.79 4.57
N ALA A 120 -19.20 4.79 5.72
CA ALA A 120 -18.79 5.56 6.88
C ALA A 120 -17.41 5.14 7.41
N THR A 121 -17.13 3.82 7.49
CA THR A 121 -15.81 3.33 7.91
C THR A 121 -14.71 3.77 6.94
N LEU A 122 -14.93 3.63 5.63
CA LEU A 122 -13.94 4.05 4.63
C LEU A 122 -13.69 5.57 4.67
N LEU A 123 -14.75 6.37 4.79
CA LEU A 123 -14.66 7.82 4.96
C LEU A 123 -13.85 8.21 6.21
N ALA A 124 -14.10 7.54 7.34
CA ALA A 124 -13.35 7.78 8.56
C ALA A 124 -11.85 7.46 8.38
N THR A 125 -11.51 6.33 7.76
CA THR A 125 -10.11 5.98 7.47
C THR A 125 -9.44 6.98 6.53
N LEU A 126 -10.16 7.51 5.53
CA LEU A 126 -9.63 8.59 4.68
C LEU A 126 -9.37 9.88 5.47
N ALA A 127 -10.27 10.24 6.39
CA ALA A 127 -10.12 11.44 7.22
C ALA A 127 -8.90 11.39 8.14
N HIS A 128 -8.45 10.20 8.56
CA HIS A 128 -7.26 10.02 9.39
C HIS A 128 -5.92 10.12 8.62
N TYR A 129 -5.93 10.24 7.29
CA TYR A 129 -4.69 10.28 6.52
C TYR A 129 -3.71 11.38 6.95
N PRO A 130 -4.12 12.65 7.17
CA PRO A 130 -3.21 13.70 7.60
C PRO A 130 -2.54 13.40 8.95
N GLU A 131 -3.31 12.91 9.92
CA GLU A 131 -2.79 12.53 11.24
C GLU A 131 -1.77 11.38 11.14
N ALA A 132 -2.03 10.39 10.28
CA ALA A 132 -1.09 9.30 10.03
C ALA A 132 0.26 9.83 9.47
N LEU A 133 0.22 10.85 8.61
CA LEU A 133 1.42 11.50 8.07
C LEU A 133 2.16 12.32 9.14
N GLU A 134 1.44 13.09 9.95
CA GLU A 134 2.01 13.87 11.05
C GLU A 134 2.72 12.96 12.07
N ARG A 135 2.10 11.82 12.40
CA ARG A 135 2.69 10.81 13.28
C ARG A 135 3.95 10.19 12.66
N ALA A 136 3.90 9.81 11.38
CA ALA A 136 5.07 9.27 10.68
C ALA A 136 6.24 10.26 10.68
N LEU A 137 5.95 11.56 10.50
CA LEU A 137 6.94 12.62 10.55
C LEU A 137 7.53 12.80 11.95
N ALA A 138 6.68 12.92 12.97
CA ALA A 138 7.10 13.15 14.36
C ALA A 138 7.96 12.01 14.91
N GLU A 139 7.67 10.77 14.53
CA GLU A 139 8.38 9.57 15.00
C GLU A 139 9.54 9.15 14.07
N LEU A 140 9.78 9.85 12.94
CA LEU A 140 10.65 9.41 11.86
C LEU A 140 10.35 7.95 11.44
N GLY A 141 9.06 7.61 11.40
CA GLY A 141 8.52 6.26 11.29
C GLY A 141 7.76 6.03 9.99
N PRO A 142 8.42 5.81 8.83
CA PRO A 142 7.73 5.60 7.55
C PRO A 142 6.87 4.32 7.53
N HIS A 143 7.12 3.37 8.42
CA HIS A 143 6.28 2.18 8.62
C HIS A 143 4.82 2.51 8.95
N GLN A 144 4.57 3.64 9.61
CA GLN A 144 3.22 4.10 9.92
C GLN A 144 2.42 4.37 8.64
N VAL A 145 3.06 4.89 7.58
CA VAL A 145 2.43 5.10 6.27
C VAL A 145 2.07 3.76 5.63
N ALA A 146 2.96 2.77 5.70
CA ALA A 146 2.68 1.43 5.17
C ALA A 146 1.52 0.73 5.91
N PHE A 147 1.45 0.89 7.23
CA PHE A 147 0.32 0.37 8.04
C PHE A 147 -0.99 1.05 7.65
N TYR A 148 -1.01 2.38 7.59
CA TYR A 148 -2.17 3.14 7.14
C TYR A 148 -2.67 2.68 5.76
N LEU A 149 -1.76 2.51 4.79
CA LEU A 149 -2.12 2.08 3.44
C LEU A 149 -2.71 0.67 3.40
N ARG A 150 -2.18 -0.24 4.22
CA ARG A 150 -2.72 -1.59 4.34
C ARG A 150 -4.12 -1.58 4.96
N ASP A 151 -4.32 -0.78 5.99
CA ASP A 151 -5.62 -0.64 6.66
C ASP A 151 -6.65 0.00 5.71
N LEU A 152 -6.26 1.05 4.97
CA LEU A 152 -7.11 1.67 3.94
C LEU A 152 -7.47 0.69 2.82
N ALA A 153 -6.51 -0.12 2.36
CA ALA A 153 -6.78 -1.18 1.38
C ALA A 153 -7.78 -2.20 1.93
N GLY A 154 -7.64 -2.59 3.21
CA GLY A 154 -8.58 -3.49 3.89
C GLY A 154 -10.00 -2.93 3.94
N GLU A 155 -10.17 -1.66 4.33
CA GLU A 155 -11.47 -1.00 4.36
C GLU A 155 -12.09 -0.88 2.97
N LEU A 156 -11.28 -0.58 1.95
CA LEU A 156 -11.73 -0.58 0.56
C LEU A 156 -12.20 -1.97 0.11
N HIS A 157 -11.45 -3.02 0.42
CA HIS A 157 -11.83 -4.39 0.06
C HIS A 157 -13.14 -4.80 0.75
N GLY A 158 -13.29 -4.46 2.04
CA GLY A 158 -14.52 -4.67 2.78
C GLY A 158 -15.71 -3.91 2.20
N TYR A 159 -15.51 -2.63 1.87
CA TYR A 159 -16.51 -1.79 1.20
C TYR A 159 -16.93 -2.36 -0.15
N TYR A 160 -15.98 -2.67 -1.03
CA TYR A 160 -16.25 -3.18 -2.37
C TYR A 160 -16.99 -4.53 -2.36
N ASN A 161 -16.71 -5.38 -1.37
CA ASN A 161 -17.39 -6.68 -1.24
C ASN A 161 -18.83 -6.53 -0.72
N ALA A 162 -19.11 -5.51 0.10
CA ALA A 162 -20.41 -5.29 0.70
C ALA A 162 -21.34 -4.43 -0.18
N GLU A 163 -20.78 -3.43 -0.86
CA GLU A 163 -21.53 -2.38 -1.54
C GLU A 163 -21.19 -2.33 -3.04
N ARG A 164 -22.21 -2.48 -3.89
CA ARG A 164 -22.03 -2.32 -5.33
C ARG A 164 -21.84 -0.84 -5.68
N VAL A 165 -20.72 -0.48 -6.31
CA VAL A 165 -20.44 0.90 -6.73
C VAL A 165 -21.30 1.33 -7.91
N LEU A 166 -21.31 0.51 -8.97
CA LEU A 166 -22.04 0.81 -10.21
C LEU A 166 -23.48 0.30 -10.08
N VAL A 167 -24.35 1.17 -9.60
CA VAL A 167 -25.79 0.95 -9.41
C VAL A 167 -26.62 1.83 -10.36
N ASP A 168 -27.90 1.49 -10.50
CA ASP A 168 -28.81 2.23 -11.38
C ASP A 168 -29.18 3.60 -10.81
N ASP A 169 -29.27 3.72 -9.47
CA ASP A 169 -29.50 4.99 -8.80
C ASP A 169 -28.33 5.95 -9.03
N VAL A 170 -28.57 7.00 -9.81
CA VAL A 170 -27.53 7.94 -10.26
C VAL A 170 -26.90 8.70 -9.09
N PRO A 171 -27.66 9.31 -8.15
CA PRO A 171 -27.06 9.99 -7.00
C PRO A 171 -26.13 9.09 -6.19
N THR A 172 -26.58 7.89 -5.83
CA THR A 172 -25.77 6.92 -5.07
C THR A 172 -24.54 6.50 -5.86
N LYS A 173 -24.68 6.14 -7.14
CA LYS A 173 -23.55 5.77 -8.00
C LYS A 173 -22.49 6.87 -8.04
N MET A 174 -22.90 8.13 -8.26
CA MET A 174 -21.97 9.25 -8.35
C MET A 174 -21.26 9.50 -7.02
N ALA A 175 -21.98 9.43 -5.89
CA ALA A 175 -21.39 9.58 -4.57
C ALA A 175 -20.36 8.46 -4.26
N ARG A 176 -20.70 7.21 -4.60
CA ARG A 176 -19.80 6.05 -4.44
C ARG A 176 -18.56 6.15 -5.34
N LEU A 177 -18.71 6.64 -6.57
CA LEU A 177 -17.59 6.91 -7.47
C LEU A 177 -16.68 8.02 -6.93
N ALA A 178 -17.23 9.08 -6.34
CA ALA A 178 -16.45 10.13 -5.69
C ALA A 178 -15.63 9.58 -4.51
N LEU A 179 -16.23 8.72 -3.67
CA LEU A 179 -15.53 8.02 -2.58
C LEU A 179 -14.39 7.13 -3.11
N MET A 180 -14.62 6.42 -4.22
CA MET A 180 -13.60 5.61 -4.89
C MET A 180 -12.43 6.47 -5.40
N VAL A 181 -12.71 7.61 -6.05
CA VAL A 181 -11.65 8.53 -6.54
C VAL A 181 -10.82 9.08 -5.37
N ALA A 182 -11.46 9.51 -4.28
CA ALA A 182 -10.77 9.98 -3.09
C ALA A 182 -9.86 8.89 -2.49
N THR A 183 -10.35 7.66 -2.42
CA THR A 183 -9.57 6.50 -1.94
C THR A 183 -8.37 6.22 -2.82
N ARG A 184 -8.56 6.22 -4.15
CA ARG A 184 -7.47 6.01 -5.11
C ARG A 184 -6.40 7.10 -4.99
N GLN A 185 -6.80 8.35 -4.80
CA GLN A 185 -5.88 9.46 -4.61
C GLN A 185 -5.01 9.28 -3.37
N VAL A 186 -5.62 8.92 -2.23
CA VAL A 186 -4.87 8.68 -0.98
C VAL A 186 -3.91 7.50 -1.11
N LEU A 187 -4.37 6.37 -1.69
CA LEU A 187 -3.51 5.21 -1.97
C LEU A 187 -2.31 5.59 -2.85
N ARG A 188 -2.56 6.32 -3.94
CA ARG A 188 -1.50 6.78 -4.86
C ARG A 188 -0.49 7.70 -4.16
N ASN A 189 -0.98 8.64 -3.35
CA ASN A 189 -0.15 9.60 -2.63
C ASN A 189 0.73 8.90 -1.60
N GLY A 190 0.16 8.00 -0.79
CA GLY A 190 0.93 7.28 0.21
C GLY A 190 1.93 6.30 -0.41
N LEU A 191 1.56 5.57 -1.47
CA LEU A 191 2.49 4.71 -2.20
C LEU A 191 3.67 5.52 -2.78
N ALA A 192 3.39 6.66 -3.39
CA ALA A 192 4.42 7.56 -3.90
C ALA A 192 5.35 8.08 -2.79
N LEU A 193 4.81 8.43 -1.63
CA LEU A 193 5.58 8.90 -0.47
C LEU A 193 6.61 7.86 0.01
N ILE A 194 6.26 6.57 -0.04
CA ILE A 194 7.16 5.46 0.32
C ILE A 194 7.94 4.90 -0.87
N GLY A 195 7.88 5.55 -2.04
CA GLY A 195 8.64 5.17 -3.23
C GLY A 195 8.19 3.88 -3.91
N VAL A 196 6.92 3.50 -3.74
CA VAL A 196 6.28 2.33 -4.35
C VAL A 196 5.31 2.78 -5.45
N SER A 197 5.20 2.02 -6.54
CA SER A 197 4.29 2.39 -7.63
C SER A 197 2.83 2.08 -7.29
N ALA A 198 1.91 2.80 -7.94
CA ALA A 198 0.47 2.59 -7.87
C ALA A 198 -0.04 2.19 -9.26
N PRO A 199 0.03 0.90 -9.63
CA PRO A 199 -0.33 0.46 -10.96
C PRO A 199 -1.83 0.60 -11.22
N ASN A 200 -2.20 0.97 -12.45
CA ASN A 200 -3.60 1.08 -12.86
C ASN A 200 -4.26 -0.28 -13.11
N LYS A 201 -3.46 -1.33 -13.30
CA LYS A 201 -3.87 -2.71 -13.56
C LYS A 201 -2.86 -3.64 -12.89
N MET A 202 -3.34 -4.73 -12.30
CA MET A 202 -2.56 -5.76 -11.60
C MET A 202 -2.93 -7.13 -12.17
#